data_AF-F3LH90-F1
#
_entry.id   AF-F3LH90-F1
#
_cell.length_a   1.000
_cell.length_b   1.000
_cell.length_c   1.000
_cell.angle_alpha   90.00
_cell.angle_beta   90.00
_cell.angle_gamma   90.00
#
_symmetry.space_group_name_H-M   'P 1'
#
loop_
_entity.id
_entity.type
_entity.pdbx_description
1 polymer ?
#
loop_
_entity_poly.entity_id
_entity_poly.type
_entity_poly.pdbx_seq_one_letter_code
_entity_poly.pdbx_strand_id
1 'polypeptide(L)'
;MVKGKTAAYSLFNLQSRGRLFLGHAVDVYEGQIIGLHARDNDLAVNPIKGKQLTNVRASGTDEALTLSPPVKHTLEQALEFIEDDELVEVTPDSIRLRKKFLTENERKRAKK
;
A
#
# COMPACT_ATOMS: atom_id res chain seq x y z
N MET A 1 -2.45 10.78 -7.46
CA MET A 1 -1.21 9.96 -7.38
C MET A 1 -1.37 8.65 -8.13
N VAL A 2 -0.26 7.97 -8.42
CA VAL A 2 -0.03 7.23 -9.66
C VAL A 2 -0.57 5.78 -9.65
N LYS A 3 -1.15 5.34 -10.77
CA LYS A 3 -1.42 3.93 -11.11
C LYS A 3 -0.12 3.25 -11.54
N GLY A 4 0.21 2.08 -10.96
CA GLY A 4 1.44 1.38 -11.32
C GLY A 4 1.63 0.08 -10.55
N LYS A 5 2.81 -0.52 -10.70
CA LYS A 5 3.18 -1.77 -10.00
C LYS A 5 3.99 -1.49 -8.74
N THR A 6 3.72 -2.23 -7.67
CA THR A 6 4.45 -2.11 -6.42
C THR A 6 5.93 -2.48 -6.56
N ALA A 7 6.80 -1.60 -6.09
CA ALA A 7 8.25 -1.80 -6.10
C ALA A 7 8.70 -2.43 -4.78
N ALA A 8 9.51 -3.50 -4.83
CA ALA A 8 10.02 -4.18 -3.63
C ALA A 8 10.78 -3.19 -2.71
N TYR A 9 11.53 -2.26 -3.28
CA TYR A 9 12.22 -1.20 -2.54
C TYR A 9 11.25 -0.30 -1.75
N SER A 10 10.13 0.10 -2.33
CA SER A 10 9.12 0.89 -1.60
C SER A 10 8.48 0.07 -0.50
N LEU A 11 8.06 -1.16 -0.79
CA LEU A 11 7.42 -2.04 0.18
C LEU A 11 8.35 -2.36 1.36
N PHE A 12 9.64 -2.56 1.12
CA PHE A 12 10.63 -2.80 2.17
C PHE A 12 10.73 -1.63 3.16
N ASN A 13 10.60 -0.40 2.68
CA ASN A 13 10.56 0.77 3.56
C ASN A 13 9.20 0.87 4.28
N LEU A 14 8.10 0.54 3.59
CA LEU A 14 6.74 0.69 4.12
C LEU A 14 6.38 -0.38 5.18
N GLN A 15 6.92 -1.59 5.10
CA GLN A 15 6.66 -2.64 6.09
C GLN A 15 7.16 -2.27 7.50
N SER A 16 8.09 -1.32 7.63
CA SER A 16 8.51 -0.78 8.93
C SER A 16 7.40 0.02 9.63
N ARG A 17 6.39 0.49 8.87
CA ARG A 17 5.31 1.35 9.36
C ARG A 17 4.04 0.57 9.69
N GLY A 18 4.00 -0.73 9.42
CA GLY A 18 2.82 -1.56 9.63
C GLY A 18 2.81 -2.83 8.79
N ARG A 19 1.63 -3.45 8.66
CA ARG A 19 1.47 -4.72 7.94
C ARG A 19 1.00 -4.48 6.53
N LEU A 20 1.70 -5.03 5.54
CA LEU A 20 1.35 -4.89 4.13
C LEU A 20 0.31 -5.95 3.73
N PHE A 21 -0.59 -5.57 2.83
CA PHE A 21 -1.59 -6.47 2.22
C PHE A 21 -1.15 -6.93 0.83
N LEU A 22 -0.20 -6.22 0.22
CA LEU A 22 0.25 -6.46 -1.15
C LEU A 22 1.74 -6.80 -1.17
N GLY A 23 2.11 -7.73 -2.06
CA GLY A 23 3.50 -8.08 -2.34
C GLY A 23 4.12 -7.24 -3.46
N HIS A 24 5.31 -7.64 -3.90
CA HIS A 24 5.99 -7.05 -5.04
C HIS A 24 5.24 -7.31 -6.36
N ALA A 25 5.33 -6.37 -7.31
CA ALA A 25 4.81 -6.46 -8.67
C ALA A 25 3.27 -6.56 -8.77
N VAL A 26 2.56 -6.05 -7.77
CA VAL A 26 1.10 -5.97 -7.75
C VAL A 26 0.64 -4.65 -8.36
N ASP A 27 -0.35 -4.70 -9.24
CA ASP A 27 -0.97 -3.49 -9.81
C ASP A 27 -1.80 -2.77 -8.74
N VAL A 28 -1.53 -1.47 -8.59
CA VAL A 28 -2.21 -0.59 -7.64
C VAL A 28 -2.71 0.68 -8.29
N TYR A 29 -3.76 1.26 -7.71
CA TYR A 29 -4.33 2.53 -8.11
C TYR A 29 -4.45 3.50 -6.93
N GLU A 30 -4.72 4.77 -7.23
CA GLU A 30 -4.85 5.80 -6.21
C GLU A 30 -5.99 5.52 -5.23
N GLY A 31 -5.72 5.66 -3.93
CA GLY A 31 -6.73 5.45 -2.88
C GLY A 31 -7.02 3.99 -2.56
N GLN A 32 -6.35 3.05 -3.22
CA GLN A 32 -6.29 1.67 -2.77
C GLN A 32 -5.52 1.58 -1.45
N ILE A 33 -6.06 0.81 -0.50
CA ILE A 33 -5.42 0.51 0.78
C ILE A 33 -4.44 -0.64 0.55
N ILE A 34 -3.19 -0.43 0.93
CA ILE A 34 -2.08 -1.36 0.67
C ILE A 34 -1.56 -2.05 1.94
N GLY A 35 -2.07 -1.67 3.10
CA GLY A 35 -1.64 -2.18 4.40
C GLY A 35 -2.32 -1.45 5.56
N LEU A 36 -2.12 -2.02 6.75
CA LEU A 36 -2.53 -1.46 8.04
C LEU A 36 -1.37 -0.68 8.64
N HIS A 37 -1.61 0.59 8.98
CA HIS A 37 -0.64 1.42 9.68
C HIS A 37 -0.55 1.01 11.16
N ALA A 38 0.65 1.05 11.75
CA ALA A 38 0.86 0.72 13.16
C ALA A 38 0.33 1.77 14.14
N ARG A 39 -0.19 2.90 13.62
CA ARG A 39 -0.82 3.98 14.39
C ARG A 39 -2.23 4.22 13.84
N ASP A 40 -3.07 4.82 14.67
CA ASP A 40 -4.49 5.03 14.38
C ASP A 40 -4.79 6.04 13.26
N ASN A 41 -3.77 6.75 12.75
CA ASN A 41 -3.96 7.73 11.69
C ASN A 41 -3.71 7.13 10.30
N ASP A 42 -4.51 7.54 9.31
CA ASP A 42 -4.26 7.26 7.90
C ASP A 42 -2.92 7.84 7.43
N LEU A 43 -2.22 7.12 6.55
CA LEU A 43 -0.99 7.60 5.91
C LEU A 43 -1.03 7.39 4.40
N ALA A 44 -1.00 8.48 3.64
CA ALA A 44 -0.83 8.44 2.19
C ALA A 44 0.64 8.15 1.85
N VAL A 45 0.89 7.09 1.09
CA VAL A 45 2.24 6.63 0.75
C VAL A 45 2.37 6.31 -0.74
N ASN A 46 3.61 6.26 -1.23
CA ASN A 46 3.92 5.88 -2.60
C ASN A 46 4.54 4.47 -2.65
N PRO A 47 3.79 3.43 -3.09
CA PRO A 47 4.30 2.06 -3.17
C PRO A 47 5.04 1.73 -4.47
N ILE A 48 5.10 2.65 -5.45
CA ILE A 48 5.68 2.41 -6.77
C ILE A 48 7.11 2.97 -6.92
N LYS A 49 7.63 3.65 -5.90
CA LYS A 49 8.93 4.32 -5.98
C LYS A 49 10.06 3.28 -6.05
N GLY A 50 10.83 3.33 -7.14
CA GLY A 50 12.04 2.53 -7.30
C GLY A 50 13.21 3.02 -6.44
N LYS A 51 14.26 2.20 -6.34
CA LYS A 51 15.56 2.60 -5.79
C LYS A 51 16.16 3.64 -6.73
N GLN A 52 16.55 4.81 -6.21
CA GLN A 52 17.27 5.79 -7.02
C GLN A 52 18.70 5.26 -7.20
N LEU A 53 19.05 4.89 -8.44
CA LEU A 53 20.40 4.49 -8.80
C LEU A 53 21.25 5.76 -8.94
N THR A 54 21.70 6.33 -7.83
CA THR A 54 22.80 7.29 -7.87
C THR A 54 24.08 6.49 -8.09
N ASN A 55 24.86 6.82 -9.13
CA ASN A 55 26.19 6.26 -9.43
C ASN A 55 27.24 6.67 -8.37
N VAL A 56 26.88 6.61 -7.10
CA VAL A 56 27.76 6.88 -5.97
C VAL A 56 28.27 5.53 -5.50
N ARG A 57 29.59 5.38 -5.54
CA ARG A 57 30.36 4.24 -5.03
C ARG A 57 29.96 3.94 -3.57
N ALA A 58 28.91 3.15 -3.38
CA ALA A 58 28.56 2.59 -2.09
C ALA A 58 29.30 1.26 -1.98
N SER A 59 30.46 1.33 -1.34
CA SER A 59 31.16 0.19 -0.77
C SER A 59 30.20 -0.64 0.09
N GLY A 60 29.94 -1.88 -0.31
CA GLY A 60 29.35 -2.91 0.55
C GLY A 60 27.89 -3.25 0.24
N THR A 61 27.71 -4.45 -0.32
CA THR A 61 26.49 -5.29 -0.30
C THR A 61 25.19 -4.70 -0.84
N ASP A 62 24.76 -5.19 -2.01
CA ASP A 62 23.33 -5.22 -2.36
C ASP A 62 22.61 -6.06 -1.28
N GLU A 63 22.06 -5.40 -0.27
CA GLU A 63 21.21 -6.05 0.71
C GLU A 63 20.01 -6.66 -0.02
N ALA A 64 19.86 -7.99 0.10
CA ALA A 64 18.68 -8.68 -0.41
C ALA A 64 17.45 -8.16 0.35
N LEU A 65 16.61 -7.38 -0.35
CA LEU A 65 15.39 -6.82 0.21
C LEU A 65 14.44 -7.96 0.59
N THR A 66 14.32 -8.22 1.89
CA THR A 66 13.42 -9.24 2.42
C THR A 66 12.09 -8.60 2.79
N LEU A 67 11.01 -9.05 2.16
CA LEU A 67 9.65 -8.59 2.43
C LEU A 67 8.94 -9.56 3.36
N SER A 68 8.26 -9.01 4.35
CA SER A 68 7.31 -9.77 5.18
C SER A 68 6.17 -10.28 4.31
N PRO A 69 5.68 -11.52 4.51
CA PRO A 69 4.55 -12.04 3.76
C PRO A 69 3.33 -11.11 3.89
N PRO A 70 2.68 -10.75 2.77
CA PRO A 70 1.51 -9.88 2.81
C PRO A 70 0.31 -10.59 3.45
N VAL A 71 -0.48 -9.83 4.19
CA VAL A 71 -1.74 -10.31 4.76
C VAL A 71 -2.78 -10.39 3.66
N LYS A 72 -3.33 -11.59 3.45
CA LYS A 72 -4.45 -11.81 2.54
C LYS A 72 -5.73 -11.85 3.35
N HIS A 73 -6.70 -11.04 2.97
CA HIS A 73 -8.02 -11.01 3.58
C HIS A 73 -8.98 -11.91 2.81
N THR A 74 -9.82 -12.66 3.52
CA THR A 74 -11.07 -13.18 2.95
C THR A 74 -12.08 -12.04 2.78
N LEU A 75 -13.21 -12.31 2.12
CA LEU A 75 -14.25 -11.29 1.95
C LEU A 75 -14.82 -10.84 3.29
N GLU A 76 -15.05 -11.79 4.18
CA GLU A 76 -15.58 -11.57 5.52
C GLU A 76 -14.60 -10.72 6.34
N GLN A 77 -13.31 -11.06 6.31
CA GLN A 77 -12.28 -10.27 6.98
C GLN A 77 -12.14 -8.87 6.39
N ALA A 78 -12.32 -8.71 5.08
CA ALA A 78 -12.30 -7.40 4.43
C ALA A 78 -13.50 -6.56 4.85
N LEU A 79 -14.68 -7.15 4.97
CA LEU A 79 -15.90 -6.48 5.43
C LEU A 79 -15.83 -6.08 6.91
N GLU A 80 -15.19 -6.90 7.75
CA GLU A 80 -14.96 -6.58 9.16
C GLU A 80 -13.89 -5.49 9.34
N PHE A 81 -12.95 -5.39 8.40
CA PHE A 81 -11.83 -4.45 8.47
C PHE A 81 -12.19 -3.01 8.10
N ILE A 82 -13.08 -2.81 7.12
CA ILE A 82 -13.34 -1.48 6.56
C ILE A 82 -14.08 -0.53 7.50
N GLU A 83 -13.80 0.76 7.37
CA GLU A 83 -14.55 1.85 8.01
C GLU A 83 -15.61 2.49 7.08
N ASP A 84 -16.42 3.42 7.61
CA ASP A 84 -17.49 4.11 6.86
C ASP A 84 -16.97 4.93 5.66
N ASP A 85 -15.70 5.34 5.67
CA ASP A 85 -15.06 6.07 4.57
C ASP A 85 -14.30 5.15 3.60
N GLU A 86 -14.48 3.83 3.73
CA GLU A 86 -13.84 2.78 2.95
C GLU A 86 -14.85 1.88 2.24
N LEU A 87 -14.35 1.15 1.24
CA LEU A 87 -15.13 0.22 0.43
C LEU A 87 -14.29 -1.03 0.13
N VAL A 88 -14.97 -2.18 0.11
CA VAL A 88 -14.44 -3.42 -0.45
C VAL A 88 -14.78 -3.49 -1.93
N GLU A 89 -13.77 -3.49 -2.78
CA GLU A 89 -13.90 -3.77 -4.21
C GLU A 89 -13.76 -5.27 -4.44
N VAL A 90 -14.81 -5.89 -4.99
CA VAL A 90 -14.86 -7.33 -5.23
C VAL A 90 -14.94 -7.59 -6.73
N THR A 91 -14.03 -8.43 -7.22
CA THR A 91 -14.07 -9.03 -8.55
C THR A 91 -14.00 -10.55 -8.41
N PRO A 92 -14.30 -11.34 -9.45
CA PRO A 92 -14.21 -12.80 -9.37
C PRO A 92 -12.83 -13.31 -8.93
N ASP A 93 -11.77 -12.58 -9.30
CA ASP A 93 -10.38 -12.98 -9.07
C ASP A 93 -9.71 -12.24 -7.91
N SER A 94 -10.35 -11.21 -7.33
CA SER A 94 -9.66 -10.33 -6.37
C SER A 94 -10.61 -9.63 -5.40
N ILE A 95 -10.13 -9.48 -4.17
CA ILE A 95 -10.74 -8.63 -3.14
C ILE A 95 -9.73 -7.52 -2.84
N ARG A 96 -10.16 -6.27 -2.97
CA ARG A 96 -9.34 -5.09 -2.73
C ARG A 96 -10.02 -4.15 -1.75
N LEU A 97 -9.21 -3.46 -0.96
CA LEU A 97 -9.64 -2.44 -0.02
C LEU A 97 -9.31 -1.07 -0.60
N ARG A 98 -10.21 -0.09 -0.48
CA ARG A 98 -9.98 1.27 -0.96
C ARG A 98 -10.74 2.29 -0.12
N LYS A 99 -10.26 3.53 -0.13
CA LYS A 99 -11.04 4.67 0.38
C LYS A 99 -12.18 5.01 -0.60
N LYS A 100 -13.28 5.52 -0.07
CA LYS A 100 -14.43 6.02 -0.84
C LYS A 100 -14.00 7.16 -1.75
N PHE A 101 -13.29 8.14 -1.18
CA PHE A 101 -12.61 9.19 -1.93
C PHE A 101 -11.19 8.77 -2.26
N LEU A 102 -10.88 8.68 -3.55
CA LEU A 102 -9.61 8.13 -4.01
C LEU A 102 -8.45 9.10 -3.78
N THR A 103 -8.66 10.38 -4.06
CA THR A 103 -7.60 11.37 -3.93
C THR A 103 -7.49 11.86 -2.49
N GLU A 104 -6.27 12.15 -2.06
CA GLU A 104 -6.04 12.71 -0.71
C GLU A 104 -6.71 14.07 -0.53
N ASN A 105 -6.78 14.86 -1.61
CA ASN A 105 -7.44 16.17 -1.61
C ASN A 105 -8.94 16.06 -1.36
N GLU A 106 -9.62 15.10 -1.98
CA GLU A 106 -11.05 14.85 -1.74
C GLU A 106 -11.29 14.37 -0.30
N ARG A 107 -10.44 13.49 0.23
CA ARG A 107 -10.52 13.07 1.65
C ARG A 107 -10.40 14.26 2.60
N LYS A 108 -9.44 15.16 2.38
CA LYS A 108 -9.28 16.38 3.20
C LYS A 108 -10.48 17.32 3.09
N ARG A 109 -11.12 17.39 1.92
CA ARG A 109 -12.33 18.20 1.71
C ARG A 109 -13.56 17.59 2.37
N ALA A 110 -13.68 16.26 2.38
CA ALA A 110 -14.81 15.56 3.00
C ALA A 110 -14.73 15.48 4.53
N LYS A 111 -13.52 15.59 5.10
CA LYS A 111 -13.33 15.70 6.56
C LYS A 111 -13.60 17.12 7.11
N LYS A 112 -13.88 18.10 6.25
CA LYS A 112 -14.36 19.44 6.65
C LYS A 112 -15.87 19.43 6.76
#